data_AF-A0AAD2JK47-F1
#
_entry.id   AF-A0AAD2JK47-F1
#
_cell.length_a   1.000
_cell.length_b   1.000
_cell.length_c   1.000
_cell.angle_alpha   90.00
_cell.angle_beta   90.00
_cell.angle_gamma   90.00
#
_symmetry.space_group_name_H-M   'P 1'
#
loop_
_entity.id
_entity.type
_entity.pdbx_description
1 polymer ?
#
loop_
_entity_poly.entity_id
_entity_poly.type
_entity_poly.pdbx_seq_one_letter_code
_entity_poly.pdbx_strand_id
1 'polypeptide(L)'
;MFGMENTDFHSGILISRSVRSHFACLTLIPCDIPDIAKTDKSEYTLIRLQFYNHIKELRAFFRRGYKLGDKIEIRNFRWENIGDNEQQTSWTKPRIVVDFNSIEDVNNHVTVRHSQYWNMQQCQAWKNHLYPKLNKNKVQKEQLEISETKAEGSCDDCRHHGSGLAKRFQASIVASFLIHATMFKLSHSEDKYWPGNIVPEPNEWKEVFGDEKHQGLKQKALNYLNSGAGVVDAAGGSGHVSMALGMEGIKSTVVDSRSAVGKLPGRDRKIWNKALKKKKVTTEVEVPGLNYCQVIPFDSHRAWFGSRPEGVDKSFRHPDEDDILLCDKDSELVKNASAIVALHPDEATGDVVEIAAEKRIPFAVVPCCVFCRLFPQRRKSNDQAVSSYEDLLEYLMNIDSSIRQSKLPF
;
A
#
# COMPACT_ATOMS: atom_id res chain seq x y z
N MET A 1 -23.93 20.73 -37.91
CA MET A 1 -24.31 21.17 -36.56
C MET A 1 -25.77 20.80 -36.36
N PHE A 2 -26.03 19.68 -35.68
CA PHE A 2 -27.38 19.39 -35.20
C PHE A 2 -27.64 20.30 -34.01
N GLY A 3 -28.64 21.17 -34.10
CA GLY A 3 -29.16 21.90 -32.94
C GLY A 3 -29.85 20.90 -32.03
N MET A 4 -29.12 20.37 -31.05
CA MET A 4 -29.73 19.57 -29.98
C MET A 4 -30.66 20.50 -29.20
N GLU A 5 -31.96 20.19 -29.20
CA GLU A 5 -32.89 20.75 -28.23
C GLU A 5 -32.27 20.55 -26.84
N ASN A 6 -32.07 21.65 -26.11
CA ASN A 6 -31.52 21.62 -24.76
C ASN A 6 -32.52 20.87 -23.87
N THR A 7 -32.37 19.56 -23.74
CA THR A 7 -33.03 18.82 -22.68
C THR A 7 -32.44 19.34 -21.35
N ASP A 8 -33.27 19.90 -20.49
CA ASP A 8 -32.89 20.49 -19.19
C ASP A 8 -32.19 19.51 -18.23
N PHE A 9 -32.13 18.24 -18.60
CA PHE A 9 -31.56 17.18 -17.78
C PHE A 9 -30.92 16.07 -18.62
N HIS A 10 -29.98 15.36 -18.00
CA HIS A 10 -29.39 14.12 -18.49
C HIS A 10 -29.73 12.99 -17.52
N SER A 11 -30.18 11.83 -18.02
CA SER A 11 -30.56 10.71 -17.16
C SER A 11 -29.90 9.40 -17.58
N GLY A 12 -29.66 8.54 -16.60
CA GLY A 12 -29.11 7.21 -16.86
C GLY A 12 -28.95 6.39 -15.59
N ILE A 13 -28.50 5.15 -15.76
CA ILE A 13 -28.36 4.16 -14.71
C ILE A 13 -26.92 4.13 -14.23
N LEU A 14 -26.71 4.30 -12.93
CA LEU A 14 -25.39 4.38 -12.33
C LEU A 14 -24.73 3.01 -12.24
N ILE A 15 -23.69 2.76 -13.04
CA ILE A 15 -22.96 1.48 -13.05
C ILE A 15 -21.57 1.55 -12.39
N SER A 16 -21.03 2.75 -12.22
CA SER A 16 -19.73 2.97 -11.57
C SER A 16 -19.69 4.34 -10.91
N ARG A 17 -19.08 4.41 -9.72
CA ARG A 17 -18.80 5.66 -9.02
C ARG A 17 -17.42 5.62 -8.37
N SER A 18 -16.76 6.78 -8.31
CA SER A 18 -15.52 6.99 -7.57
C SER A 18 -15.57 8.36 -6.89
N VAL A 19 -15.18 8.44 -5.62
CA VAL A 19 -15.17 9.70 -4.86
C VAL A 19 -13.73 10.03 -4.47
N ARG A 20 -13.22 11.16 -4.97
CA ARG A 20 -11.85 11.65 -4.77
C ARG A 20 -11.80 12.77 -3.72
N SER A 21 -10.69 13.49 -3.64
CA SER A 21 -10.49 14.60 -2.71
C SER A 21 -11.41 15.77 -3.05
N HIS A 22 -11.47 16.20 -4.31
CA HIS A 22 -12.21 17.41 -4.72
C HIS A 22 -13.34 17.15 -5.73
N PHE A 23 -13.64 15.89 -6.04
CA PHE A 23 -14.72 15.56 -6.98
C PHE A 23 -15.21 14.11 -6.82
N ALA A 24 -16.33 13.79 -7.44
CA ALA A 24 -16.76 12.43 -7.74
C ALA A 24 -16.91 12.20 -9.25
N CYS A 25 -16.64 10.98 -9.69
CA CYS A 25 -16.92 10.55 -11.06
C CYS A 25 -18.04 9.51 -11.07
N LEU A 26 -19.02 9.69 -11.94
CA LEU A 26 -20.08 8.73 -12.21
C LEU A 26 -19.98 8.24 -13.66
N THR A 27 -20.35 6.98 -13.87
CA THR A 27 -20.60 6.41 -15.20
C THR A 27 -22.06 6.02 -15.29
N LEU A 28 -22.79 6.68 -16.19
CA LEU A 28 -24.21 6.41 -16.44
C LEU A 28 -24.41 5.72 -17.79
N ILE A 29 -25.37 4.80 -17.83
CA ILE A 29 -25.84 4.13 -19.04
C ILE A 29 -27.27 4.59 -19.36
N PRO A 30 -27.60 4.91 -20.63
CA PRO A 30 -28.96 5.23 -21.02
C PRO A 30 -29.96 4.13 -20.60
N CYS A 31 -31.15 4.54 -20.15
CA CYS A 31 -32.16 3.59 -19.65
C CYS A 31 -32.76 2.68 -20.71
N ASP A 32 -32.72 3.12 -21.97
CA ASP A 32 -33.48 2.50 -23.06
C ASP A 32 -32.68 1.43 -23.82
N ILE A 33 -31.57 0.97 -23.25
CA ILE A 33 -30.69 -0.02 -23.87
C ILE A 33 -31.05 -1.43 -23.38
N PRO A 34 -31.67 -2.28 -24.22
CA PRO A 34 -32.20 -3.57 -23.79
C PRO A 34 -31.16 -4.69 -23.78
N ASP A 35 -30.03 -4.56 -24.48
CA ASP A 35 -29.06 -5.65 -24.66
C ASP A 35 -27.60 -5.18 -24.70
N ILE A 36 -26.83 -5.56 -23.67
CA ILE A 36 -25.39 -5.30 -23.53
C ILE A 36 -24.61 -5.80 -24.74
N ALA A 37 -25.00 -6.93 -25.34
CA ALA A 37 -24.25 -7.56 -26.42
C ALA A 37 -24.31 -6.77 -27.73
N LYS A 38 -25.33 -5.91 -27.89
CA LYS A 38 -25.59 -5.13 -29.11
C LYS A 38 -25.22 -3.66 -28.96
N THR A 39 -24.83 -3.23 -27.77
CA THR A 39 -24.52 -1.82 -27.51
C THR A 39 -23.08 -1.53 -27.91
N ASP A 40 -22.86 -0.45 -28.65
CA ASP A 40 -21.51 0.06 -28.86
C ASP A 40 -20.93 0.57 -27.53
N LYS A 41 -19.64 0.35 -27.30
CA LYS A 41 -18.90 0.84 -26.12
C LYS A 41 -18.87 2.36 -26.05
N SER A 42 -19.37 3.05 -27.06
CA SER A 42 -19.49 4.50 -27.12
C SER A 42 -20.64 5.05 -26.26
N GLU A 43 -21.66 4.26 -25.94
CA GLU A 43 -22.92 4.72 -25.33
C GLU A 43 -22.92 4.75 -23.79
N TYR A 44 -21.96 5.45 -23.20
CA TYR A 44 -22.01 5.79 -21.78
C TYR A 44 -21.59 7.23 -21.55
N THR A 45 -22.18 7.84 -20.52
CA THR A 45 -21.86 9.21 -20.14
C THR A 45 -20.98 9.22 -18.89
N LEU A 46 -19.88 9.97 -18.97
CA LEU A 46 -19.04 10.27 -17.83
C LEU A 46 -19.46 11.60 -17.23
N ILE A 47 -19.66 11.60 -15.92
CA ILE A 47 -20.04 12.78 -15.16
C ILE A 47 -18.99 13.06 -14.10
N ARG A 48 -18.50 14.30 -14.06
CA ARG A 48 -17.65 14.84 -13.00
C ARG A 48 -18.45 15.78 -12.13
N LEU A 49 -18.50 15.48 -10.84
CA LEU A 49 -19.18 16.25 -9.81
C LEU A 49 -18.10 16.95 -8.97
N GLN A 50 -17.84 18.22 -9.26
CA GLN A 50 -16.74 18.99 -8.69
C GLN A 50 -17.16 19.64 -7.37
N PHE A 51 -16.30 19.59 -6.35
CA PHE A 51 -16.58 20.11 -5.01
C PHE A 51 -15.68 21.32 -4.74
N TYR A 52 -16.27 22.43 -4.30
CA TYR A 52 -15.52 23.65 -3.94
C TYR A 52 -15.55 23.92 -2.44
N ASN A 53 -16.74 23.90 -1.83
CA ASN A 53 -16.96 24.12 -0.40
C ASN A 53 -17.49 22.85 0.27
N HIS A 54 -17.37 22.75 1.60
CA HIS A 54 -17.86 21.60 2.38
C HIS A 54 -17.41 20.23 1.81
N ILE A 55 -16.15 20.15 1.40
CA ILE A 55 -15.59 19.00 0.67
C ILE A 55 -15.73 17.71 1.47
N LYS A 56 -15.52 17.75 2.80
CA LYS A 56 -15.62 16.57 3.67
C LYS A 56 -17.06 16.04 3.69
N GLU A 57 -18.03 16.92 3.84
CA GLU A 57 -19.46 16.61 3.88
C GLU A 57 -19.97 16.08 2.53
N LEU A 58 -19.62 16.75 1.42
CA LEU A 58 -19.97 16.32 0.06
C LEU A 58 -19.41 14.94 -0.26
N ARG A 59 -18.15 14.66 0.11
CA ARG A 59 -17.57 13.32 -0.07
C ARG A 59 -18.31 12.27 0.74
N ALA A 60 -18.67 12.57 1.98
CA ALA A 60 -19.44 11.66 2.82
C ALA A 60 -20.86 11.44 2.26
N PHE A 61 -21.47 12.47 1.67
CA PHE A 61 -22.75 12.40 0.99
C PHE A 61 -22.68 11.47 -0.23
N PHE A 62 -21.78 11.70 -1.18
CA PHE A 62 -21.67 10.87 -2.40
C PHE A 62 -21.21 9.43 -2.15
N ARG A 63 -20.49 9.16 -1.04
CA ARG A 63 -20.17 7.78 -0.65
C ARG A 63 -21.38 7.01 -0.14
N ARG A 64 -22.28 7.67 0.57
CA ARG A 64 -23.46 7.06 1.21
C ARG A 64 -24.69 7.07 0.29
N GLY A 65 -24.91 8.16 -0.45
CA GLY A 65 -25.97 8.31 -1.44
C GLY A 65 -25.64 7.62 -2.78
N TYR A 66 -26.63 7.44 -3.66
CA TYR A 66 -26.48 6.90 -5.03
C TYR A 66 -25.85 5.51 -5.13
N LYS A 67 -26.64 4.46 -4.98
CA LYS A 67 -26.22 3.07 -5.11
C LYS A 67 -26.04 2.70 -6.58
N LEU A 68 -25.21 1.68 -6.83
CA LEU A 68 -25.12 1.10 -8.17
C LEU A 68 -26.49 0.53 -8.56
N GLY A 69 -26.90 0.81 -9.79
CA GLY A 69 -28.21 0.49 -10.33
C GLY A 69 -29.27 1.56 -10.12
N ASP A 70 -28.97 2.65 -9.40
CA ASP A 70 -29.90 3.77 -9.30
C ASP A 70 -30.06 4.47 -10.66
N LYS A 71 -31.30 4.80 -11.02
CA LYS A 71 -31.61 5.70 -12.14
C LYS A 71 -31.49 7.14 -11.63
N ILE A 72 -30.50 7.86 -12.13
CA ILE A 72 -30.14 9.21 -11.71
C ILE A 72 -30.46 10.19 -12.83
N GLU A 73 -30.91 11.37 -12.45
CA GLU A 73 -31.12 12.52 -13.31
C GLU A 73 -30.24 13.67 -12.86
N ILE A 74 -29.59 14.34 -13.81
CA ILE A 74 -28.66 15.45 -13.59
C ILE A 74 -29.12 16.67 -14.36
N ARG A 75 -29.20 17.81 -13.68
CA ARG A 75 -29.65 19.10 -14.20
C ARG A 75 -28.55 20.14 -14.12
N ASN A 76 -28.71 21.24 -14.87
CA ASN A 76 -27.82 22.41 -14.89
C ASN A 76 -26.34 22.02 -15.01
N PHE A 77 -26.04 21.16 -15.97
CA PHE A 77 -24.68 20.71 -16.23
C PHE A 77 -24.09 21.42 -17.45
N ARG A 78 -22.77 21.35 -17.57
CA ARG A 78 -22.05 21.75 -18.78
C ARG A 78 -21.29 20.58 -19.37
N TRP A 79 -21.14 20.57 -20.69
CA TRP A 79 -20.25 19.63 -21.36
C TRP A 79 -18.85 20.24 -21.44
N GLU A 80 -17.85 19.53 -20.93
CA GLU A 80 -16.45 19.95 -21.03
C GLU A 80 -15.59 18.82 -21.59
N ASN A 81 -14.68 19.20 -22.48
CA ASN A 81 -13.54 18.35 -22.84
C ASN A 81 -12.49 18.48 -21.75
N ILE A 82 -12.55 17.58 -20.77
CA ILE A 82 -11.53 17.53 -19.73
C ILE A 82 -10.35 16.75 -20.29
N GLY A 83 -9.35 17.47 -20.77
CA GLY A 83 -8.01 16.93 -21.00
C GLY A 83 -7.31 16.76 -19.65
N ASP A 84 -7.68 15.74 -18.88
CA ASP A 84 -6.81 15.27 -17.81
C ASP A 84 -5.52 14.79 -18.52
N ASN A 85 -4.35 15.33 -18.17
CA ASN A 85 -3.06 14.97 -18.81
C ASN A 85 -3.02 13.45 -19.09
N GLU A 86 -2.71 13.07 -20.34
CA GLU A 86 -2.83 11.69 -20.86
C GLU A 86 -2.20 10.61 -19.96
N GLN A 87 -1.25 11.00 -19.11
CA GLN A 87 -0.54 10.13 -18.19
C GLN A 87 -1.34 9.70 -16.94
N GLN A 88 -2.33 10.48 -16.47
CA GLN A 88 -3.03 10.14 -15.22
C GLN A 88 -4.29 9.31 -15.43
N THR A 89 -4.98 9.47 -16.56
CA THR A 89 -6.20 8.72 -16.82
C THR A 89 -6.50 8.62 -18.32
N SER A 90 -6.86 7.44 -18.81
CA SER A 90 -7.08 7.13 -20.24
C SER A 90 -8.40 7.69 -20.82
N TRP A 91 -8.90 8.82 -20.34
CA TRP A 91 -10.24 9.32 -20.65
C TRP A 91 -10.17 10.52 -21.59
N THR A 92 -10.36 10.27 -22.89
CA THR A 92 -10.36 11.29 -23.94
C THR A 92 -11.75 11.81 -24.31
N LYS A 93 -12.81 11.36 -23.61
CA LYS A 93 -14.20 11.69 -23.96
C LYS A 93 -14.71 12.96 -23.24
N PRO A 94 -15.57 13.76 -23.90
CA PRO A 94 -16.30 14.85 -23.25
C PRO A 94 -17.04 14.36 -22.00
N ARG A 95 -17.10 15.20 -20.96
CA ARG A 95 -17.78 14.88 -19.69
C ARG A 95 -18.86 15.90 -19.40
N ILE A 96 -19.92 15.43 -18.76
CA ILE A 96 -20.85 16.29 -18.04
C ILE A 96 -20.15 16.74 -16.77
N VAL A 97 -20.09 18.04 -16.52
CA VAL A 97 -19.51 18.64 -15.32
C VAL A 97 -20.58 19.41 -14.56
N VAL A 98 -20.62 19.18 -13.24
CA VAL A 98 -21.51 19.88 -12.31
C VAL A 98 -20.69 20.32 -11.11
N ASP A 99 -20.83 21.58 -10.73
CA ASP A 99 -20.12 22.18 -9.60
C ASP A 99 -21.03 22.26 -8.37
N PHE A 100 -20.48 21.92 -7.20
CA PHE A 100 -21.21 21.96 -5.93
C PHE A 100 -20.47 22.77 -4.87
N ASN A 101 -21.20 23.66 -4.20
CA ASN A 101 -20.77 24.37 -3.01
C ASN A 101 -21.39 23.80 -1.73
N SER A 102 -22.55 23.14 -1.83
CA SER A 102 -23.28 22.61 -0.67
C SER A 102 -24.01 21.31 -0.98
N ILE A 103 -24.51 20.60 0.05
CA ILE A 103 -25.39 19.43 -0.13
C ILE A 103 -26.74 19.83 -0.72
N GLU A 104 -27.22 21.03 -0.41
CA GLU A 104 -28.46 21.57 -0.99
C GLU A 104 -28.32 21.75 -2.50
N ASP A 105 -27.18 22.26 -2.97
CA ASP A 105 -26.88 22.35 -4.40
C ASP A 105 -26.95 20.96 -5.05
N VAL A 106 -26.39 19.93 -4.41
CA VAL A 106 -26.45 18.56 -4.92
C VAL A 106 -27.89 18.10 -5.12
N ASN A 107 -28.76 18.35 -4.14
CA ASN A 107 -30.17 17.95 -4.23
C ASN A 107 -30.93 18.70 -5.34
N ASN A 108 -30.53 19.94 -5.65
CA ASN A 108 -31.11 20.72 -6.74
C ASN A 108 -30.66 20.24 -8.13
N HIS A 109 -29.50 19.59 -8.23
CA HIS A 109 -28.91 19.17 -9.50
C HIS A 109 -28.99 17.68 -9.77
N VAL A 110 -29.03 16.83 -8.73
CA VAL A 110 -28.90 15.38 -8.87
C VAL A 110 -30.01 14.67 -8.11
N THR A 111 -30.94 14.07 -8.86
CA THR A 111 -32.12 13.39 -8.32
C THR A 111 -32.08 11.91 -8.61
N VAL A 112 -32.29 11.06 -7.59
CA VAL A 112 -32.54 9.63 -7.80
C VAL A 112 -34.00 9.45 -8.18
N ARG A 113 -34.27 9.07 -9.43
CA ARG A 113 -35.63 8.79 -9.91
C ARG A 113 -36.11 7.40 -9.51
N HIS A 114 -35.22 6.41 -9.55
CA HIS A 114 -35.52 5.08 -9.06
C HIS A 114 -34.29 4.45 -8.40
N SER A 115 -34.44 4.06 -7.14
CA SER A 115 -33.40 3.35 -6.40
C SER A 115 -33.34 1.90 -6.87
N GLN A 116 -32.14 1.39 -7.18
CA GLN A 116 -31.89 0.02 -7.60
C GLN A 116 -32.72 -0.42 -8.82
N TYR A 117 -32.89 0.49 -9.80
CA TYR A 117 -33.49 0.21 -11.10
C TYR A 117 -32.84 -1.00 -11.79
N TRP A 118 -31.51 -1.13 -11.67
CA TRP A 118 -30.79 -2.35 -11.99
C TRP A 118 -30.26 -3.07 -10.75
N ASN A 119 -30.19 -4.39 -10.84
CA ASN A 119 -29.53 -5.20 -9.84
C ASN A 119 -28.00 -5.19 -10.01
N MET A 120 -27.29 -5.70 -9.01
CA MET A 120 -25.82 -5.70 -8.99
C MET A 120 -25.21 -6.55 -10.12
N GLN A 121 -25.87 -7.63 -10.54
CA GLN A 121 -25.39 -8.51 -11.61
C GLN A 121 -25.41 -7.78 -12.96
N GLN A 122 -26.48 -7.05 -13.25
CA GLN A 122 -26.59 -6.19 -14.44
C GLN A 122 -25.51 -5.10 -14.42
N CYS A 123 -25.32 -4.41 -13.29
CA CYS A 123 -24.29 -3.39 -13.15
C CYS A 123 -22.88 -3.96 -13.38
N GLN A 124 -22.58 -5.15 -12.86
CA GLN A 124 -21.29 -5.81 -13.06
C GLN A 124 -21.08 -6.28 -14.49
N ALA A 125 -22.12 -6.78 -15.16
CA ALA A 125 -22.04 -7.15 -16.57
C ALA A 125 -21.65 -5.94 -17.44
N TRP A 126 -22.33 -4.80 -17.24
CA TRP A 126 -22.00 -3.54 -17.90
C TRP A 126 -20.59 -3.05 -17.57
N LYS A 127 -20.21 -3.08 -16.30
CA LYS A 127 -18.86 -2.67 -15.89
C LYS A 127 -17.78 -3.53 -16.55
N ASN A 128 -17.99 -4.85 -16.65
CA ASN A 128 -17.06 -5.74 -17.34
C ASN A 128 -17.07 -5.55 -18.86
N HIS A 129 -18.20 -5.15 -19.45
CA HIS A 129 -18.30 -4.86 -20.88
C HIS A 129 -17.52 -3.58 -21.25
N LEU A 130 -17.68 -2.51 -20.46
CA LEU A 130 -16.99 -1.23 -20.68
C LEU A 130 -15.52 -1.28 -20.29
N TYR A 131 -15.22 -1.95 -19.18
CA TYR A 131 -13.88 -2.12 -18.65
C TYR A 131 -13.57 -3.62 -18.57
N PRO A 132 -13.41 -4.29 -19.73
CA PRO A 132 -13.01 -5.69 -19.73
C PRO A 132 -11.72 -5.76 -18.93
N LYS A 133 -11.72 -6.58 -17.87
CA LYS A 133 -10.52 -6.82 -17.09
C LYS A 133 -9.47 -7.25 -18.10
N LEU A 134 -8.48 -6.39 -18.35
CA LEU A 134 -7.34 -6.72 -19.18
C LEU A 134 -6.86 -8.09 -18.70
N ASN A 135 -6.85 -9.04 -19.62
CA ASN A 135 -6.57 -10.43 -19.32
C ASN A 135 -5.26 -10.43 -18.51
N LYS A 136 -5.29 -10.82 -17.24
CA LYS A 136 -4.14 -10.66 -16.33
C LYS A 136 -2.87 -11.31 -16.90
N ASN A 137 -3.06 -12.36 -17.69
CA ASN A 137 -1.99 -13.07 -18.40
C ASN A 137 -1.40 -12.27 -19.56
N LYS A 138 -2.16 -11.38 -20.21
CA LYS A 138 -1.66 -10.54 -21.31
C LYS A 138 -0.92 -9.31 -20.77
N VAL A 139 -1.40 -8.71 -19.68
CA VAL A 139 -0.71 -7.59 -19.00
C VAL A 139 0.59 -8.04 -18.35
N GLN A 140 0.65 -9.23 -17.73
CA GLN A 140 1.92 -9.76 -17.24
C GLN A 140 2.91 -10.02 -18.37
N LYS A 141 2.45 -10.53 -19.52
CA LYS A 141 3.32 -10.83 -20.67
C LYS A 141 3.82 -9.57 -21.40
N GLU A 142 2.93 -8.59 -21.62
CA GLU A 142 3.31 -7.29 -22.23
C GLU A 142 4.11 -6.41 -21.25
N GLN A 143 3.89 -6.48 -19.93
CA GLN A 143 4.73 -5.76 -18.96
C GLN A 143 6.13 -6.36 -18.81
N LEU A 144 6.29 -7.67 -19.03
CA LEU A 144 7.60 -8.33 -19.12
C LEU A 144 8.35 -7.96 -20.41
N GLU A 145 7.66 -7.81 -21.54
CA GLU A 145 8.27 -7.43 -22.82
C GLU A 145 8.53 -5.91 -22.94
N ILE A 146 7.73 -5.06 -22.28
CA ILE A 146 7.93 -3.59 -22.26
C ILE A 146 9.01 -3.17 -21.24
N SER A 147 9.28 -3.98 -20.20
CA SER A 147 10.37 -3.68 -19.25
C SER A 147 11.78 -3.82 -19.82
N GLU A 148 11.96 -4.50 -20.96
CA GLU A 148 13.26 -4.60 -21.63
C GLU A 148 13.55 -3.44 -22.60
N THR A 149 12.53 -2.65 -22.98
CA THR A 149 12.69 -1.60 -24.01
C THR A 149 12.46 -0.16 -23.54
N LYS A 150 12.22 0.07 -22.24
CA LYS A 150 12.13 1.43 -21.66
C LYS A 150 12.95 1.59 -20.39
N ALA A 151 14.25 1.33 -20.51
CA ALA A 151 15.25 1.92 -19.62
C ALA A 151 15.66 3.27 -20.20
N GLU A 152 14.80 4.29 -20.06
CA GLU A 152 15.10 5.73 -20.06
C GLU A 152 13.77 6.50 -20.13
N GLY A 153 13.42 7.22 -19.05
CA GLY A 153 12.43 8.31 -19.10
C GLY A 153 11.24 8.19 -18.14
N SER A 154 11.22 9.13 -17.19
CA SER A 154 10.06 9.68 -16.46
C SER A 154 9.40 8.83 -15.38
N CYS A 155 9.83 9.05 -14.14
CA CYS A 155 9.13 8.70 -12.90
C CYS A 155 8.05 9.76 -12.63
N ASP A 156 6.78 9.44 -12.88
CA ASP A 156 5.65 10.28 -12.46
C ASP A 156 4.75 9.56 -11.44
N ASP A 157 5.01 9.96 -10.20
CA ASP A 157 4.16 10.13 -9.01
C ASP A 157 2.73 9.54 -9.03
N CYS A 158 2.56 8.39 -8.37
CA CYS A 158 1.30 7.98 -7.76
C CYS A 158 1.54 7.01 -6.59
N ARG A 159 1.80 7.56 -5.39
CA ARG A 159 1.97 6.86 -4.10
C ARG A 159 0.67 6.21 -3.60
N HIS A 160 0.16 5.22 -4.32
CA HIS A 160 -0.94 4.39 -3.85
C HIS A 160 -0.36 3.30 -2.95
N HIS A 161 -0.47 3.47 -1.63
CA HIS A 161 -0.29 2.37 -0.68
C HIS A 161 -1.18 1.21 -1.13
N GLY A 162 -0.55 0.16 -1.66
CA GLY A 162 -1.25 -0.89 -2.39
C GLY A 162 -2.36 -1.56 -1.57
N SER A 163 -3.29 -2.21 -2.28
CA SER A 163 -4.32 -3.04 -1.66
C SER A 163 -3.71 -4.03 -0.63
N GLY A 164 -4.49 -4.55 0.31
CA GLY A 164 -3.96 -5.48 1.34
C GLY A 164 -3.18 -6.68 0.77
N LEU A 165 -3.48 -7.10 -0.47
CA LEU A 165 -2.68 -8.11 -1.19
C LEU A 165 -1.26 -7.63 -1.54
N ALA A 166 -1.12 -6.39 -2.01
CA ALA A 166 0.17 -5.80 -2.33
C ALA A 166 1.03 -5.65 -1.06
N LYS A 167 0.44 -5.15 0.04
CA LYS A 167 1.16 -5.05 1.33
C LYS A 167 1.67 -6.40 1.83
N ARG A 168 0.86 -7.46 1.72
CA ARG A 168 1.28 -8.81 2.10
C ARG A 168 2.42 -9.33 1.22
N PHE A 169 2.37 -9.07 -0.09
CA PHE A 169 3.43 -9.44 -1.02
C PHE A 169 4.75 -8.73 -0.68
N GLN A 170 4.72 -7.40 -0.53
CA GLN A 170 5.86 -6.61 -0.12
C GLN A 170 6.44 -7.10 1.22
N ALA A 171 5.58 -7.36 2.21
CA ALA A 171 5.98 -7.90 3.50
C ALA A 171 6.69 -9.26 3.40
N SER A 172 6.22 -10.16 2.53
CA SER A 172 6.89 -11.45 2.31
C SER A 172 8.27 -11.29 1.68
N ILE A 173 8.44 -10.32 0.79
CA ILE A 173 9.74 -10.01 0.17
C ILE A 173 10.69 -9.43 1.20
N VAL A 174 10.24 -8.48 2.02
CA VAL A 174 11.04 -7.87 3.09
C VAL A 174 11.49 -8.92 4.12
N ALA A 175 10.59 -9.81 4.55
CA ALA A 175 10.94 -10.90 5.46
C ALA A 175 11.98 -11.85 4.85
N SER A 176 11.81 -12.23 3.59
CA SER A 176 12.76 -13.07 2.85
C SER A 176 14.13 -12.37 2.73
N PHE A 177 14.14 -11.09 2.36
CA PHE A 177 15.35 -10.27 2.28
C PHE A 177 16.10 -10.24 3.61
N LEU A 178 15.41 -10.02 4.73
CA LEU A 178 16.03 -9.97 6.05
C LEU A 178 16.68 -11.32 6.42
N ILE A 179 15.98 -12.44 6.17
CA ILE A 179 16.52 -13.79 6.42
C ILE A 179 17.79 -14.00 5.60
N HIS A 180 17.75 -13.67 4.33
CA HIS A 180 18.88 -13.90 3.43
C HIS A 180 20.06 -12.95 3.69
N ALA A 181 19.80 -11.68 4.00
CA ALA A 181 20.83 -10.76 4.45
C ALA A 181 21.52 -11.27 5.72
N THR A 182 20.75 -11.85 6.64
CA THR A 182 21.28 -12.49 7.86
C THR A 182 22.10 -13.74 7.51
N MET A 183 21.61 -14.60 6.61
CA MET A 183 22.36 -15.77 6.13
C MET A 183 23.71 -15.35 5.53
N PHE A 184 23.71 -14.33 4.66
CA PHE A 184 24.93 -13.81 4.04
C PHE A 184 25.92 -13.29 5.09
N LYS A 185 25.44 -12.53 6.08
CA LYS A 185 26.25 -12.04 7.20
C LYS A 185 26.88 -13.18 7.99
N LEU A 186 26.14 -14.27 8.21
CA LEU A 186 26.62 -15.42 8.99
C LEU A 186 27.52 -16.37 8.19
N SER A 187 27.48 -16.35 6.86
CA SER A 187 28.32 -17.22 6.02
C SER A 187 29.69 -16.65 5.72
N HIS A 188 29.88 -15.33 5.84
CA HIS A 188 31.16 -14.68 5.58
C HIS A 188 31.82 -14.27 6.88
N SER A 189 33.07 -14.72 7.10
CA SER A 189 33.94 -14.20 8.15
C SER A 189 34.32 -12.77 7.82
N GLU A 190 33.57 -11.81 8.35
CA GLU A 190 33.79 -10.35 8.46
C GLU A 190 34.27 -9.49 7.26
N ASP A 191 34.79 -10.03 6.15
CA ASP A 191 35.55 -9.25 5.16
C ASP A 191 35.14 -9.40 3.68
N LYS A 192 34.02 -10.07 3.36
CA LYS A 192 33.55 -10.16 1.95
C LYS A 192 32.27 -9.36 1.69
N TYR A 193 32.41 -8.46 0.72
CA TYR A 193 31.42 -7.51 0.23
C TYR A 193 30.14 -8.23 -0.25
N TRP A 194 28.96 -7.74 0.16
CA TRP A 194 27.69 -8.10 -0.50
C TRP A 194 27.81 -7.77 -1.98
N PRO A 195 27.67 -8.73 -2.92
CA PRO A 195 27.78 -8.43 -4.34
C PRO A 195 26.64 -7.47 -4.73
N GLY A 196 27.00 -6.20 -4.86
CA GLY A 196 26.24 -4.99 -5.23
C GLY A 196 24.76 -5.08 -5.64
N ASN A 197 24.01 -4.07 -5.15
CA ASN A 197 22.79 -3.40 -5.65
C ASN A 197 21.53 -4.19 -6.03
N ILE A 198 21.61 -5.48 -6.30
CA ILE A 198 20.47 -6.28 -6.75
C ILE A 198 20.27 -7.41 -5.75
N VAL A 199 19.13 -7.37 -5.05
CA VAL A 199 18.62 -8.55 -4.36
C VAL A 199 18.29 -9.57 -5.45
N PRO A 200 18.88 -10.78 -5.44
CA PRO A 200 18.48 -11.84 -6.36
C PRO A 200 16.94 -11.95 -6.41
N GLU A 201 16.36 -12.23 -7.56
CA GLU A 201 14.92 -12.49 -7.64
C GLU A 201 14.57 -13.70 -6.74
N PRO A 202 13.34 -13.81 -6.17
CA PRO A 202 12.90 -14.93 -5.33
C PRO A 202 13.24 -16.33 -5.87
N ASN A 203 13.33 -16.48 -7.19
CA ASN A 203 13.71 -17.72 -7.85
C ASN A 203 15.24 -17.91 -7.94
N GLU A 204 16.02 -16.84 -8.09
CA GLU A 204 17.49 -16.86 -8.09
C GLU A 204 18.04 -17.19 -6.69
N TRP A 205 17.31 -16.83 -5.63
CA TRP A 205 17.65 -17.29 -4.26
C TRP A 205 17.68 -18.81 -4.14
N LYS A 206 16.90 -19.56 -4.93
CA LYS A 206 16.96 -21.03 -4.93
C LYS A 206 18.22 -21.56 -5.61
N GLU A 207 18.71 -20.87 -6.63
CA GLU A 207 19.93 -21.24 -7.34
C GLU A 207 21.18 -20.92 -6.50
N VAL A 208 21.16 -19.80 -5.77
CA VAL A 208 22.26 -19.43 -4.86
C VAL A 208 22.24 -20.23 -3.54
N PHE A 209 21.06 -20.71 -3.09
CA PHE A 209 20.87 -21.32 -1.76
C PHE A 209 20.23 -22.73 -1.72
N GLY A 210 20.42 -23.57 -2.74
CA GLY A 210 19.73 -24.87 -2.90
C GLY A 210 20.36 -26.14 -2.27
N ASP A 211 21.49 -26.05 -1.55
CA ASP A 211 22.26 -27.18 -1.02
C ASP A 211 21.99 -27.45 0.49
N GLU A 212 22.34 -28.63 1.01
CA GLU A 212 22.17 -29.00 2.44
C GLU A 212 22.86 -28.00 3.39
N LYS A 213 23.99 -27.42 2.95
CA LYS A 213 24.70 -26.35 3.66
C LYS A 213 23.82 -25.11 3.88
N HIS A 214 22.87 -24.84 2.99
CA HIS A 214 21.98 -23.68 3.08
C HIS A 214 20.85 -23.87 4.08
N GLN A 215 20.38 -25.10 4.29
CA GLN A 215 19.41 -25.37 5.35
C GLN A 215 20.03 -25.11 6.73
N GLY A 216 21.28 -25.54 6.93
CA GLY A 216 22.04 -25.23 8.14
C GLY A 216 22.26 -23.73 8.34
N LEU A 217 22.60 -23.00 7.29
CA LEU A 217 22.79 -21.54 7.35
C LEU A 217 21.47 -20.79 7.58
N LYS A 218 20.38 -21.20 6.92
CA LYS A 218 19.04 -20.65 7.17
C LYS A 218 18.65 -20.88 8.62
N GLN A 219 18.85 -22.08 9.15
CA GLN A 219 18.56 -22.36 10.57
C GLN A 219 19.39 -21.47 11.51
N LYS A 220 20.67 -21.24 11.22
CA LYS A 220 21.51 -20.30 11.98
C LYS A 220 20.97 -18.86 11.92
N ALA A 221 20.53 -18.41 10.75
CA ALA A 221 19.92 -17.09 10.58
C ALA A 221 18.60 -16.96 11.35
N LEU A 222 17.75 -17.98 11.30
CA LEU A 222 16.52 -18.02 12.08
C LEU A 222 16.81 -18.02 13.58
N ASN A 223 17.80 -18.77 14.04
CA ASN A 223 18.22 -18.76 15.45
C ASN A 223 18.73 -17.38 15.87
N TYR A 224 19.52 -16.71 15.03
CA TYR A 224 19.99 -15.34 15.26
C TYR A 224 18.82 -14.36 15.36
N LEU A 225 17.90 -14.37 14.39
CA LEU A 225 16.73 -13.49 14.38
C LEU A 225 15.76 -13.78 15.53
N ASN A 226 15.74 -14.99 16.08
CA ASN A 226 14.96 -15.34 17.26
C ASN A 226 15.67 -15.06 18.60
N SER A 227 16.93 -14.63 18.59
CA SER A 227 17.65 -14.27 19.82
C SER A 227 17.06 -13.01 20.48
N GLY A 228 17.27 -12.88 21.80
CA GLY A 228 16.77 -11.74 22.58
C GLY A 228 15.26 -11.54 22.49
N ALA A 229 14.85 -10.31 22.16
CA ALA A 229 13.45 -9.94 21.95
C ALA A 229 12.92 -10.34 20.57
N GLY A 230 13.77 -10.80 19.66
CA GLY A 230 13.41 -11.08 18.27
C GLY A 230 13.46 -9.83 17.38
N VAL A 231 12.70 -9.84 16.29
CA VAL A 231 12.67 -8.74 15.32
C VAL A 231 11.63 -7.69 15.69
N VAL A 232 11.98 -6.41 15.66
CA VAL A 232 11.04 -5.30 15.85
C VAL A 232 10.52 -4.82 14.49
N ASP A 233 9.20 -4.92 14.26
CA ASP A 233 8.50 -4.39 13.08
C ASP A 233 8.04 -2.96 13.39
N ALA A 234 8.92 -1.99 13.12
CA ALA A 234 8.77 -0.59 13.46
C ALA A 234 7.84 0.14 12.48
N ALA A 235 6.86 0.89 13.03
CA ALA A 235 5.74 1.45 12.29
C ALA A 235 5.00 0.39 11.43
N GLY A 236 4.92 -0.84 11.93
CA GLY A 236 4.44 -2.01 11.18
C GLY A 236 2.92 -2.05 10.92
N GLY A 237 2.15 -1.08 11.42
CA GLY A 237 0.73 -0.96 11.20
C GLY A 237 -0.04 -2.20 11.63
N SER A 238 -0.70 -2.87 10.68
CA SER A 238 -1.47 -4.09 10.93
C SER A 238 -0.62 -5.35 11.12
N GLY A 239 0.71 -5.27 11.00
CA GLY A 239 1.63 -6.38 11.23
C GLY A 239 1.81 -7.33 10.03
N HIS A 240 1.81 -6.82 8.80
CA HIS A 240 2.01 -7.67 7.61
C HIS A 240 3.42 -8.26 7.56
N VAL A 241 4.45 -7.49 7.95
CA VAL A 241 5.84 -7.99 8.02
C VAL A 241 5.97 -8.99 9.15
N SER A 242 5.49 -8.68 10.35
CA SER A 242 5.43 -9.65 11.45
C SER A 242 4.65 -10.93 11.13
N MET A 243 3.56 -10.85 10.35
CA MET A 243 2.87 -12.06 9.86
C MET A 243 3.79 -12.87 8.94
N ALA A 244 4.51 -12.24 8.02
CA ALA A 244 5.44 -12.93 7.11
C ALA A 244 6.60 -13.57 7.88
N LEU A 245 7.21 -12.85 8.82
CA LEU A 245 8.24 -13.37 9.72
C LEU A 245 7.75 -14.56 10.54
N GLY A 246 6.54 -14.47 11.11
CA GLY A 246 5.95 -15.55 11.88
C GLY A 246 5.66 -16.80 11.05
N MET A 247 5.33 -16.66 9.75
CA MET A 247 5.21 -17.80 8.83
C MET A 247 6.55 -18.50 8.55
N GLU A 248 7.66 -17.78 8.66
CA GLU A 248 9.03 -18.34 8.58
C GLU A 248 9.57 -18.79 9.95
N GLY A 249 8.77 -18.71 11.01
CA GLY A 249 9.16 -19.09 12.37
C GLY A 249 10.10 -18.11 13.06
N ILE A 250 9.88 -16.81 12.83
CA ILE A 250 10.65 -15.73 13.48
C ILE A 250 9.75 -14.98 14.46
N LYS A 251 10.19 -14.88 15.71
CA LYS A 251 9.61 -14.04 16.76
C LYS A 251 9.72 -12.58 16.35
N SER A 252 8.60 -11.86 16.42
CA SER A 252 8.60 -10.42 16.16
C SER A 252 7.56 -9.68 16.99
N THR A 253 7.79 -8.38 17.18
CA THR A 253 6.85 -7.45 17.82
C THR A 253 6.57 -6.27 16.89
N VAL A 254 5.29 -6.02 16.61
CA VAL A 254 4.84 -4.84 15.85
C VAL A 254 4.78 -3.63 16.78
N VAL A 255 5.49 -2.56 16.43
CA VAL A 255 5.44 -1.28 17.15
C VAL A 255 4.78 -0.24 16.26
N ASP A 256 3.62 0.28 16.66
CA ASP A 256 2.90 1.32 15.91
C ASP A 256 1.99 2.12 16.84
N SER A 257 1.86 3.43 16.60
CA SER A 257 1.05 4.32 17.45
C SER A 257 -0.45 4.15 17.22
N ARG A 258 -0.87 3.57 16.10
CA ARG A 258 -2.28 3.35 15.75
C ARG A 258 -2.95 2.38 16.73
N SER A 259 -4.20 2.67 17.09
CA SER A 259 -5.04 1.78 17.90
C SER A 259 -5.34 0.42 17.23
N ALA A 260 -5.04 0.31 15.94
CA ALA A 260 -5.14 -0.91 15.14
C ALA A 260 -3.81 -1.68 14.99
N VAL A 261 -2.78 -1.35 15.79
CA VAL A 261 -1.49 -2.05 15.78
C VAL A 261 -1.66 -3.57 15.84
N GLY A 262 -0.99 -4.30 14.95
CA GLY A 262 -1.05 -5.75 14.85
C GLY A 262 -2.41 -6.34 14.43
N LYS A 263 -3.44 -5.53 14.17
CA LYS A 263 -4.77 -6.01 13.76
C LYS A 263 -4.81 -6.28 12.27
N LEU A 264 -4.40 -7.49 11.88
CA LEU A 264 -4.45 -7.97 10.49
C LEU A 264 -5.84 -7.79 9.85
N PRO A 265 -5.92 -7.38 8.57
CA PRO A 265 -7.18 -7.33 7.82
C PRO A 265 -7.90 -8.67 7.78
N GLY A 266 -9.23 -8.66 7.63
CA GLY A 266 -10.07 -9.85 7.78
C GLY A 266 -9.65 -11.06 6.93
N ARG A 267 -9.14 -10.84 5.71
CA ARG A 267 -8.61 -11.93 4.85
C ARG A 267 -7.30 -12.50 5.39
N ASP A 268 -6.35 -11.65 5.75
CA ASP A 268 -5.02 -12.06 6.21
C ASP A 268 -5.10 -12.69 7.59
N ARG A 269 -5.94 -12.17 8.48
CA ARG A 269 -6.27 -12.78 9.78
C ARG A 269 -6.84 -14.19 9.66
N LYS A 270 -7.68 -14.47 8.65
CA LYS A 270 -8.18 -15.84 8.39
C LYS A 270 -7.04 -16.78 7.96
N ILE A 271 -6.14 -16.31 7.09
CA ILE A 271 -4.96 -17.08 6.65
C ILE A 271 -4.05 -17.35 7.85
N TRP A 272 -3.77 -16.32 8.64
CA TRP A 272 -2.96 -16.39 9.86
C TRP A 272 -3.51 -17.40 10.87
N ASN A 273 -4.78 -17.28 11.24
CA ASN A 273 -5.42 -18.20 12.18
C ASN A 273 -5.45 -19.65 11.65
N LYS A 274 -5.57 -19.85 10.33
CA LYS A 274 -5.50 -21.18 9.73
C LYS A 274 -4.09 -21.76 9.87
N ALA A 275 -3.06 -20.96 9.65
CA ALA A 275 -1.66 -21.37 9.80
C ALA A 275 -1.34 -21.73 11.27
N LEU A 276 -1.74 -20.89 12.23
CA LEU A 276 -1.59 -21.15 13.65
C LEU A 276 -2.35 -22.40 14.13
N LYS A 277 -3.49 -22.74 13.52
CA LYS A 277 -4.25 -23.96 13.85
C LYS A 277 -3.58 -25.24 13.32
N LYS A 278 -2.92 -25.19 12.16
CA LYS A 278 -2.19 -26.36 11.62
C LYS A 278 -1.09 -26.86 12.56
N LYS A 279 -0.54 -25.97 13.40
CA LYS A 279 0.43 -26.27 14.48
C LYS A 279 -0.08 -27.29 15.51
N LYS A 280 -1.39 -27.51 15.65
CA LYS A 280 -1.97 -28.41 16.66
C LYS A 280 -2.10 -29.88 16.23
N VAL A 281 -1.77 -30.26 14.99
CA VAL A 281 -2.11 -31.60 14.44
C VAL A 281 -0.90 -32.51 14.21
N THR A 282 0.35 -32.05 14.38
CA THR A 282 1.52 -32.95 14.26
C THR A 282 1.88 -33.52 15.62
N THR A 283 1.22 -34.63 15.96
CA THR A 283 1.74 -35.65 16.87
C THR A 283 3.03 -36.24 16.31
N GLU A 284 4.09 -36.18 17.12
CA GLU A 284 5.19 -37.15 17.24
C GLU A 284 5.46 -38.05 16.03
N VAL A 285 6.09 -37.51 14.99
CA VAL A 285 7.00 -38.29 14.14
C VAL A 285 8.22 -37.41 13.89
N GLU A 286 9.26 -37.61 14.71
CA GLU A 286 10.58 -37.09 14.44
C GLU A 286 11.11 -37.73 13.16
N VAL A 287 11.06 -36.99 12.05
CA VAL A 287 11.85 -37.34 10.86
C VAL A 287 13.18 -36.58 10.99
N PRO A 288 14.32 -37.26 11.14
CA PRO A 288 15.62 -36.61 11.19
C PRO A 288 15.90 -35.92 9.84
N GLY A 289 16.14 -34.61 9.86
CA GLY A 289 16.76 -33.90 8.72
C GLY A 289 15.95 -32.79 8.04
N LEU A 290 14.68 -32.54 8.37
CA LEU A 290 13.96 -31.36 7.84
C LEU A 290 12.99 -30.75 8.87
N ASN A 291 13.49 -29.79 9.66
CA ASN A 291 12.67 -28.94 10.52
C ASN A 291 12.00 -27.84 9.67
N TYR A 292 10.77 -28.07 9.24
CA TYR A 292 9.93 -26.96 8.76
C TYR A 292 9.51 -26.10 9.95
N CYS A 293 9.79 -24.81 9.88
CA CYS A 293 9.57 -23.87 10.96
C CYS A 293 8.11 -23.84 11.39
N GLN A 294 7.91 -24.19 12.66
CA GLN A 294 6.63 -24.04 13.32
C GLN A 294 6.24 -22.55 13.30
N VAL A 295 5.03 -22.22 12.81
CA VAL A 295 4.55 -20.82 12.78
C VAL A 295 4.59 -20.24 14.21
N ILE A 296 5.19 -19.05 14.34
CA ILE A 296 5.36 -18.34 15.62
C ILE A 296 4.41 -17.12 15.65
N PRO A 297 3.56 -16.97 16.69
CA PRO A 297 2.75 -15.76 16.84
C PRO A 297 3.63 -14.52 17.05
N PHE A 298 3.22 -13.38 16.51
CA PHE A 298 3.87 -12.10 16.79
C PHE A 298 3.13 -11.32 17.87
N ASP A 299 3.86 -10.47 18.58
CA ASP A 299 3.32 -9.55 19.58
C ASP A 299 3.05 -8.17 18.98
N SER A 300 2.28 -7.34 19.69
CA SER A 300 1.98 -5.97 19.27
C SER A 300 2.11 -5.01 20.45
N HIS A 301 2.81 -3.91 20.25
CA HIS A 301 3.04 -2.88 21.24
C HIS A 301 2.61 -1.51 20.68
N ARG A 302 1.60 -0.89 21.30
CA ARG A 302 1.12 0.43 20.87
C ARG A 302 2.04 1.51 21.42
N ALA A 303 2.96 1.98 20.58
CA ALA A 303 3.93 3.03 20.92
C ALA A 303 4.37 3.78 19.66
N TRP A 304 4.87 5.01 19.84
CA TRP A 304 5.66 5.68 18.81
C TRP A 304 7.04 5.04 18.74
N PHE A 305 7.52 4.70 17.55
CA PHE A 305 8.90 4.24 17.41
C PHE A 305 9.83 5.46 17.31
N GLY A 306 10.79 5.57 18.22
CA GLY A 306 11.68 6.72 18.32
C GLY A 306 11.00 7.96 18.88
N SER A 307 10.89 9.01 18.08
CA SER A 307 10.40 10.32 18.51
C SER A 307 8.95 10.57 18.06
N ARG A 308 8.25 11.45 18.78
CA ARG A 308 6.97 11.99 18.32
C ARG A 308 7.27 13.21 17.45
N PRO A 309 6.94 13.22 16.14
CA PRO A 309 7.30 14.36 15.31
C PRO A 309 6.56 15.62 15.78
N GLU A 310 7.27 16.75 15.86
CA GLU A 310 6.67 18.03 16.19
C GLU A 310 5.77 18.51 15.04
N GLY A 311 4.60 19.05 15.36
CA GLY A 311 3.71 19.63 14.36
C GLY A 311 2.89 18.64 13.52
N VAL A 312 2.83 17.35 13.89
CA VAL A 312 1.92 16.43 13.17
C VAL A 312 0.47 16.85 13.40
N ASP A 313 -0.29 16.85 12.31
CA ASP A 313 -1.71 17.19 12.26
C ASP A 313 -2.50 16.39 13.33
N LYS A 314 -2.83 17.07 14.44
CA LYS A 314 -3.67 16.52 15.52
C LYS A 314 -5.13 16.35 15.08
N SER A 315 -5.55 16.89 13.94
CA SER A 315 -6.96 16.89 13.53
C SER A 315 -7.53 15.52 13.14
N PHE A 316 -6.67 14.55 12.85
CA PHE A 316 -7.05 13.15 12.59
C PHE A 316 -6.73 12.20 13.76
N ARG A 317 -6.20 12.73 14.87
CA ARG A 317 -5.74 11.96 16.01
C ARG A 317 -6.82 11.87 17.08
N HIS A 318 -6.93 10.71 17.72
CA HIS A 318 -7.86 10.55 18.84
C HIS A 318 -7.36 11.35 20.07
N PRO A 319 -8.27 11.81 20.96
CA PRO A 319 -7.87 12.53 22.17
C PRO A 319 -6.90 11.76 23.08
N ASP A 320 -6.96 10.42 23.05
CA ASP A 320 -6.17 9.52 23.89
C ASP A 320 -4.74 9.26 23.36
N GLU A 321 -4.22 10.11 22.46
CA GLU A 321 -2.91 9.93 21.82
C GLU A 321 -1.76 10.64 22.54
N ASP A 322 -2.04 11.50 23.53
CA ASP A 322 -0.99 12.12 24.35
C ASP A 322 -0.37 11.15 25.37
N ASP A 323 -1.03 10.02 25.65
CA ASP A 323 -0.56 8.96 26.56
C ASP A 323 0.13 7.77 25.85
N ILE A 324 0.37 7.86 24.54
CA ILE A 324 1.07 6.79 23.81
C ILE A 324 2.55 6.80 24.21
N LEU A 325 3.02 5.66 24.71
CA LEU A 325 4.43 5.46 25.09
C LEU A 325 5.38 5.62 23.89
N LEU A 326 6.64 5.92 24.19
CA LEU A 326 7.73 5.85 23.23
C LEU A 326 8.40 4.47 23.31
N CYS A 327 8.63 3.86 22.17
CA CYS A 327 9.56 2.76 21.97
C CYS A 327 10.82 3.36 21.36
N ASP A 328 11.62 4.01 22.21
CA ASP A 328 12.85 4.66 21.82
C ASP A 328 14.05 3.71 21.92
N LYS A 329 15.25 4.27 21.75
CA LYS A 329 16.52 3.56 21.81
C LYS A 329 16.82 2.92 23.16
N ASP A 330 16.18 3.36 24.24
CA ASP A 330 16.41 2.87 25.58
C ASP A 330 15.31 1.91 26.07
N SER A 331 14.27 1.72 25.27
CA SER A 331 13.27 0.68 25.49
C SER A 331 13.90 -0.72 25.53
N GLU A 332 13.40 -1.57 26.44
CA GLU A 332 13.89 -2.94 26.60
C GLU A 332 13.69 -3.78 25.32
N LEU A 333 12.65 -3.46 24.56
CA LEU A 333 12.36 -4.10 23.28
C LEU A 333 13.46 -3.82 22.25
N VAL A 334 13.91 -2.56 22.12
CA VAL A 334 14.96 -2.18 21.19
C VAL A 334 16.33 -2.68 21.65
N LYS A 335 16.66 -2.53 22.95
CA LYS A 335 17.94 -2.99 23.51
C LYS A 335 18.23 -4.48 23.27
N ASN A 336 17.18 -5.30 23.29
CA ASN A 336 17.29 -6.75 23.10
C ASN A 336 16.89 -7.21 21.70
N ALA A 337 16.62 -6.30 20.76
CA ALA A 337 16.22 -6.68 19.41
C ALA A 337 17.37 -7.36 18.65
N SER A 338 17.07 -8.43 17.93
CA SER A 338 18.03 -9.09 17.03
C SER A 338 18.16 -8.35 15.70
N ALA A 339 17.08 -7.68 15.27
CA ALA A 339 17.04 -6.80 14.11
C ALA A 339 15.82 -5.85 14.20
N ILE A 340 15.88 -4.75 13.43
CA ILE A 340 14.73 -3.85 13.22
C ILE A 340 14.33 -3.89 11.74
N VAL A 341 13.04 -4.04 11.46
CA VAL A 341 12.50 -4.02 10.10
C VAL A 341 11.40 -2.97 10.01
N ALA A 342 11.30 -2.31 8.86
CA ALA A 342 10.27 -1.32 8.65
C ALA A 342 9.87 -1.24 7.17
N LEU A 343 8.59 -1.47 6.87
CA LEU A 343 8.04 -1.41 5.51
C LEU A 343 7.10 -0.21 5.38
N HIS A 344 7.55 0.82 4.68
CA HIS A 344 6.85 2.11 4.57
C HIS A 344 6.62 2.78 5.94
N PRO A 345 7.65 3.00 6.78
CA PRO A 345 7.48 3.52 8.14
C PRO A 345 7.07 4.99 8.24
N ASP A 346 6.70 5.61 7.12
CA ASP A 346 6.27 7.00 7.02
C ASP A 346 7.19 7.94 7.84
N GLU A 347 6.64 8.57 8.88
CA GLU A 347 7.29 9.55 9.76
C GLU A 347 8.48 8.96 10.53
N ALA A 348 8.42 7.67 10.89
CA ALA A 348 9.44 6.98 11.69
C ALA A 348 10.69 6.55 10.90
N THR A 349 10.74 6.80 9.59
CA THR A 349 11.85 6.35 8.72
C THR A 349 13.23 6.75 9.26
N GLY A 350 13.40 8.02 9.65
CA GLY A 350 14.68 8.53 10.19
C GLY A 350 15.03 7.88 11.53
N ASP A 351 14.08 7.89 12.47
CA ASP A 351 14.25 7.30 13.80
C ASP A 351 14.66 5.83 13.74
N VAL A 352 14.08 5.03 12.83
CA VAL A 352 14.47 3.62 12.66
C VAL A 352 15.95 3.49 12.30
N VAL A 353 16.43 4.27 11.33
CA VAL A 353 17.82 4.18 10.85
C VAL A 353 18.79 4.74 11.88
N GLU A 354 18.47 5.88 12.49
CA GLU A 354 19.31 6.53 13.51
C GLU A 354 19.46 5.65 14.75
N ILE A 355 18.37 5.09 15.27
CA ILE A 355 18.40 4.19 16.45
C ILE A 355 19.16 2.91 16.12
N ALA A 356 18.92 2.30 14.95
CA ALA A 356 19.60 1.08 14.56
C ALA A 356 21.11 1.29 14.39
N ALA A 357 21.53 2.41 13.78
CA ALA A 357 22.93 2.77 13.65
C ALA A 357 23.58 3.05 15.01
N GLU A 358 22.93 3.85 15.87
CA GLU A 358 23.43 4.20 17.21
C GLU A 358 23.64 2.96 18.07
N LYS A 359 22.66 2.04 18.09
CA LYS A 359 22.69 0.82 18.91
C LYS A 359 23.37 -0.36 18.22
N ARG A 360 23.89 -0.18 16.99
CA ARG A 360 24.51 -1.23 16.17
C ARG A 360 23.59 -2.45 15.96
N ILE A 361 22.29 -2.21 15.82
CA ILE A 361 21.28 -3.24 15.57
C ILE A 361 21.14 -3.41 14.05
N PRO A 362 21.23 -4.64 13.50
CA PRO A 362 20.97 -4.87 12.09
C PRO A 362 19.56 -4.39 11.71
N PHE A 363 19.43 -3.77 10.54
CA PHE A 363 18.12 -3.29 10.12
C PHE A 363 17.85 -3.45 8.62
N ALA A 364 16.56 -3.43 8.26
CA ALA A 364 16.09 -3.34 6.89
C ALA A 364 14.88 -2.38 6.81
N VAL A 365 15.03 -1.27 6.10
CA VAL A 365 13.99 -0.24 5.95
C VAL A 365 13.65 -0.05 4.48
N VAL A 366 12.35 -0.03 4.17
CA VAL A 366 11.83 0.38 2.86
C VAL A 366 11.19 1.76 3.00
N PRO A 367 11.91 2.85 2.66
CA PRO A 367 11.39 4.21 2.77
C PRO A 367 10.35 4.48 1.66
N CYS A 368 9.41 5.39 1.91
CA CYS A 368 8.32 5.70 0.97
C CYS A 368 7.97 7.18 0.85
N CYS A 369 8.14 7.96 1.91
CA CYS A 369 7.66 9.33 2.02
C CYS A 369 8.74 10.22 2.63
N VAL A 370 8.99 11.36 1.99
CA VAL A 370 10.05 12.30 2.39
C VAL A 370 9.65 13.17 3.59
N PHE A 371 8.39 13.62 3.60
CA PHE A 371 7.84 14.54 4.61
C PHE A 371 8.72 15.78 4.87
N CYS A 372 9.20 16.44 3.81
CA CYS A 372 10.15 17.57 3.90
C CYS A 372 9.69 18.73 4.81
N ARG A 373 8.37 18.96 4.90
CA ARG A 373 7.78 19.97 5.80
C ARG A 373 7.78 19.56 7.27
N LEU A 374 7.65 18.26 7.54
CA LEU A 374 7.61 17.71 8.91
C LEU A 374 9.02 17.50 9.47
N PHE A 375 10.00 17.26 8.59
CA PHE A 375 11.39 17.10 8.95
C PHE A 375 12.28 18.16 8.30
N PRO A 376 12.04 19.46 8.58
CA PRO A 376 12.79 20.55 7.97
C PRO A 376 14.25 20.57 8.43
N GLN A 377 14.68 19.76 9.39
CA GLN A 377 16.06 19.60 9.81
C GLN A 377 16.85 18.60 8.93
N ARG A 378 16.17 17.77 8.12
CA ARG A 378 16.87 16.86 7.19
C ARG A 378 17.51 17.69 6.08
N ARG A 379 18.84 17.62 6.02
CA ARG A 379 19.69 18.40 5.11
C ARG A 379 20.61 17.48 4.33
N LYS A 380 20.82 17.80 3.06
CA LYS A 380 21.85 17.19 2.23
C LYS A 380 23.23 17.69 2.64
N SER A 381 24.27 17.08 2.07
CA SER A 381 25.67 17.49 2.25
C SER A 381 25.94 18.96 1.90
N ASN A 382 25.14 19.55 1.01
CA ASN A 382 25.21 20.94 0.58
C ASN A 382 24.23 21.88 1.32
N ASP A 383 23.69 21.48 2.47
CA ASP A 383 22.71 22.22 3.29
C ASP A 383 21.36 22.52 2.61
N GLN A 384 21.06 21.86 1.48
CA GLN A 384 19.71 21.92 0.89
C GLN A 384 18.74 20.99 1.65
N ALA A 385 17.45 21.36 1.66
CA ALA A 385 16.41 20.54 2.24
C ALA A 385 16.23 19.21 1.49
N VAL A 386 16.02 18.13 2.24
CA VAL A 386 15.66 16.82 1.69
C VAL A 386 14.21 16.86 1.20
N SER A 387 14.00 16.80 -0.12
CA SER A 387 12.71 17.09 -0.75
C SER A 387 12.22 16.03 -1.74
N SER A 388 13.15 15.22 -2.29
CA SER A 388 12.87 14.08 -3.17
C SER A 388 13.11 12.74 -2.46
N TYR A 389 12.69 11.64 -3.10
CA TYR A 389 12.95 10.29 -2.60
C TYR A 389 14.45 9.97 -2.65
N GLU A 390 15.13 10.43 -3.70
CA GLU A 390 16.57 10.30 -3.90
C GLU A 390 17.34 11.07 -2.82
N ASP A 391 16.90 12.31 -2.51
CA ASP A 391 17.47 13.10 -1.40
C ASP A 391 17.32 12.33 -0.07
N LEU A 392 16.19 11.65 0.16
CA LEU A 392 15.95 10.88 1.38
C LEU A 392 16.90 9.68 1.46
N LEU A 393 17.10 8.96 0.36
CA LEU A 393 18.05 7.85 0.32
C LEU A 393 19.48 8.33 0.58
N GLU A 394 19.91 9.42 -0.05
CA GLU A 394 21.22 10.03 0.20
C GLU A 394 21.37 10.41 1.69
N TYR A 395 20.38 11.08 2.26
CA TYR A 395 20.36 11.44 3.68
C TYR A 395 20.52 10.20 4.58
N LEU A 396 19.73 9.14 4.35
CA LEU A 396 19.78 7.92 5.17
C LEU A 396 21.12 7.18 5.04
N MET A 397 21.69 7.13 3.83
CA MET A 397 22.99 6.49 3.58
C MET A 397 24.15 7.23 4.26
N ASN A 398 24.00 8.55 4.49
CA ASN A 398 24.99 9.37 5.17
C ASN A 398 24.96 9.25 6.71
N ILE A 399 23.96 8.58 7.29
CA ILE A 399 23.86 8.41 8.75
C ILE A 399 25.01 7.54 9.30
N ASP A 400 25.36 6.44 8.62
CA ASP A 400 26.48 5.58 9.00
C ASP A 400 27.06 4.88 7.76
N SER A 401 28.39 4.83 7.66
CA SER A 401 29.11 4.26 6.50
C SER A 401 28.90 2.77 6.28
N SER A 402 28.35 2.04 7.26
CA SER A 402 27.99 0.62 7.16
C SER A 402 26.66 0.39 6.44
N ILE A 403 25.85 1.42 6.26
CA ILE A 403 24.54 1.30 5.61
C ILE A 403 24.75 0.91 4.14
N ARG A 404 23.88 0.02 3.66
CA ARG A 404 23.86 -0.48 2.29
C ARG A 404 22.46 -0.37 1.73
N GLN A 405 22.36 -0.12 0.43
CA GLN A 405 21.11 -0.02 -0.30
C GLN A 405 20.97 -1.21 -1.26
N SER A 406 19.74 -1.68 -1.43
CA SER A 406 19.39 -2.60 -2.51
C SER A 406 17.98 -2.32 -3.01
N LYS A 407 17.65 -2.79 -4.22
CA LYS A 407 16.33 -2.65 -4.83
C LYS A 407 15.51 -3.93 -4.67
N LEU A 408 14.26 -3.80 -4.20
CA LEU A 408 13.31 -4.90 -4.10
C LEU A 408 12.35 -4.90 -5.31
N PRO A 409 11.79 -6.06 -5.69
CA PRO A 409 10.95 -6.21 -6.90
C PRO A 409 9.50 -5.74 -6.67
N PHE A 410 9.29 -4.50 -6.22
CA PHE A 410 7.95 -3.90 -6.08
C PHE A 410 7.93 -2.38 -6.02
#